data_AF-A0A7Z2VPK4-F1
#
_entry.id   AF-A0A7Z2VPK4-F1
#
_cell.length_a   1.000
_cell.length_b   1.000
_cell.length_c   1.000
_cell.angle_alpha   90.00
_cell.angle_beta   90.00
_cell.angle_gamma   90.00
#
_symmetry.space_group_name_H-M   'P 1'
#
loop_
_entity.id
_entity.type
_entity.pdbx_description
1 polymer ?
#
loop_
_entity_poly.entity_id
_entity_poly.type
_entity_poly.pdbx_seq_one_letter_code
_entity_poly.pdbx_strand_id
1 'polypeptide(L)' 'MKIGDHVVYVQDGTKGVIVEIHDNLYHIIWEDHFSSWEHGERLIIQEAYP' A
#
# COMPACT_ATOMS: atom_id res chain seq x y z
N MET A 1 4.84 2.17 -7.87
CA MET A 1 3.62 1.65 -7.23
C MET A 1 2.51 1.71 -8.26
N LYS A 2 1.81 0.60 -8.44
CA LYS A 2 0.64 0.47 -9.31
C LYS A 2 -0.45 -0.32 -8.58
N ILE A 3 -1.67 -0.26 -9.10
CA ILE A 3 -2.78 -1.09 -8.62
C ILE A 3 -2.36 -2.57 -8.71
N GLY A 4 -2.58 -3.31 -7.62
CA GLY A 4 -2.19 -4.70 -7.43
C GLY A 4 -0.81 -4.91 -6.81
N ASP A 5 -0.01 -3.86 -6.61
CA ASP A 5 1.25 -3.97 -5.85
C ASP A 5 0.94 -4.20 -4.36
N HIS A 6 1.69 -5.10 -3.75
CA HIS A 6 1.72 -5.25 -2.30
C HIS A 6 2.66 -4.20 -1.71
N VAL A 7 2.19 -3.53 -0.67
CA VAL A 7 2.91 -2.47 0.01
C VAL A 7 2.96 -2.71 1.51
N VAL A 8 4.01 -2.17 2.13
CA VAL A 8 4.20 -2.16 3.58
C VAL A 8 4.12 -0.71 4.04
N TYR A 9 3.29 -0.45 5.05
CA TYR A 9 3.18 0.85 5.70
C TYR A 9 4.39 1.09 6.60
N VAL A 10 5.05 2.23 6.41
CA VAL A 10 6.35 2.53 7.06
C VAL A 10 6.25 2.63 8.58
N GLN A 11 5.10 3.08 9.11
CA GLN A 11 4.96 3.41 10.52
C GLN A 11 4.91 2.19 11.44
N ASP A 12 4.23 1.13 11.00
CA ASP A 12 3.93 -0.05 11.82
C ASP A 12 4.30 -1.38 11.12
N GLY A 13 4.68 -1.34 9.83
CA GLY A 13 5.00 -2.53 9.04
C GLY A 13 3.77 -3.29 8.53
N THR A 14 2.57 -2.71 8.64
CA THR A 14 1.32 -3.34 8.17
C THR A 14 1.34 -3.50 6.66
N LYS A 15 0.90 -4.65 6.16
CA LYS A 15 0.88 -4.96 4.74
C LYS A 15 -0.50 -4.70 4.16
N GLY A 16 -0.51 -4.29 2.90
CA GLY A 16 -1.73 -4.08 2.14
C GLY A 16 -1.50 -4.19 0.65
N VAL A 17 -2.59 -4.07 -0.11
CA VAL A 17 -2.57 -4.07 -1.57
C VAL A 17 -3.19 -2.78 -2.10
N ILE A 18 -2.56 -2.18 -3.10
CA ILE A 18 -3.10 -0.99 -3.74
C ILE A 18 -4.27 -1.41 -4.63
N VAL A 19 -5.45 -0.83 -4.40
CA VAL A 19 -6.67 -1.10 -5.19
C VAL A 19 -7.07 0.06 -6.08
N GLU A 20 -6.69 1.29 -5.73
CA GLU A 20 -6.98 2.51 -6.49
C GLU A 20 -5.87 3.53 -6.31
N ILE A 21 -5.71 4.43 -7.29
CA ILE A 21 -4.72 5.52 -7.25
C ILE A 21 -5.39 6.80 -7.74
N HIS A 22 -5.33 7.84 -6.92
CA HIS A 22 -5.76 9.19 -7.29
C HIS A 22 -4.62 10.17 -7.04
N ASP A 23 -4.06 10.70 -8.12
CA ASP A 23 -2.90 11.60 -8.14
C ASP A 23 -1.72 11.04 -7.32
N ASN A 24 -1.61 11.44 -6.05
CA ASN A 24 -0.52 11.09 -5.15
C ASN A 24 -1.00 10.34 -3.89
N LEU A 25 -2.25 9.88 -3.90
CA LEU A 25 -2.86 9.05 -2.87
C LEU A 25 -3.14 7.66 -3.43
N TYR A 26 -2.83 6.66 -2.62
CA TYR A 26 -2.99 5.25 -2.94
C TYR A 26 -4.05 4.68 -2.00
N HIS A 27 -5.13 4.16 -2.56
CA HIS A 27 -6.14 3.44 -1.78
C HIS A 27 -5.64 2.02 -1.57
N ILE A 28 -5.50 1.64 -0.31
CA ILE A 28 -4.92 0.37 0.09
C ILE A 28 -5.95 -0.39 0.90
N ILE A 29 -6.09 -1.68 0.62
CA ILE A 29 -6.78 -2.62 1.49
C ILE A 29 -5.71 -3.36 2.29
N TRP A 30 -5.81 -3.27 3.61
CA TRP A 30 -4.89 -3.86 4.58
C TRP A 30 -5.31 -5.29 4.94
N GLU A 31 -4.39 -6.06 5.55
CA GLU A 31 -4.63 -7.45 5.95
C GLU A 31 -5.81 -7.64 6.93
N ASP A 32 -6.17 -6.60 7.67
CA ASP A 32 -7.30 -6.56 8.61
C ASP A 32 -8.66 -6.22 7.95
N HIS A 33 -8.70 -6.14 6.62
CA HIS A 33 -9.85 -5.71 5.81
C HIS A 33 -10.24 -4.23 5.99
N PHE A 34 -9.43 -3.44 6.70
CA PHE A 34 -9.55 -1.99 6.67
C PHE A 34 -9.05 -1.45 5.33
N SER A 35 -9.51 -0.27 4.94
CA SER A 35 -8.96 0.43 3.78
C SER A 35 -8.71 1.90 4.08
N SER A 36 -7.59 2.42 3.63
CA SER A 36 -7.23 3.83 3.78
C SER A 36 -6.55 4.38 2.54
N TRP A 37 -6.50 5.71 2.46
CA TRP A 37 -5.77 6.45 1.44
C TRP A 37 -4.46 6.94 2.03
N GLU A 38 -3.34 6.48 1.47
CA GLU A 38 -2.01 6.85 1.96
C GLU A 38 -1.18 7.55 0.89
N HIS A 39 -0.27 8.39 1.35
CA HIS A 39 0.76 8.98 0.50
C HIS A 39 1.86 7.96 0.19
N GLY A 40 2.37 7.99 -1.04
CA GLY A 40 3.44 7.07 -1.47
C GLY A 40 4.72 7.14 -0.63
N GLU A 41 4.98 8.26 0.05
CA GLU A 41 6.12 8.42 0.97
C GLU A 41 6.04 7.52 2.21
N ARG A 42 4.83 7.05 2.56
CA ARG A 42 4.57 6.18 3.72
C ARG A 42 4.49 4.70 3.34
N LEU A 43 4.72 4.39 2.07
CA LEU A 43 4.54 3.07 1.50
C LEU A 43 5.87 2.57 0.95
N ILE A 44 6.17 1.31 1.17
CA ILE A 44 7.31 0.61 0.55
C ILE A 44 6.72 -0.54 -0.26
N ILE A 45 7.11 -0.66 -1.54
CA ILE A 45 6.72 -1.83 -2.32
C ILE A 45 7.34 -3.07 -1.67
N GLN A 46 6.51 -4.02 -1.31
CA GLN A 46 6.98 -5.33 -0.89
C GLN A 46 7.42 -6.08 -2.16
N GLU A 47 8.67 -5.88 -2.57
CA GLU A 47 9.25 -6.67 -3.65
C GLU A 47 9.20 -8.15 -3.25
N ALA A 48 8.58 -8.97 -4.11
CA ALA A 48 8.64 -10.41 -3.97
C ALA A 48 10.13 -10.78 -4.00
N TYR A 49 10.64 -11.30 -2.89
CA TYR A 49 11.99 -11.85 -2.83
C TYR A 49 12.15 -12.85 -3.99
N PRO A 50 13.23 -12.76 -4.80
CA PRO A 50 13.52 -13.73 -5.84
C PRO A 50 13.81 -15.14 -5.30
#